data_AF-A0A7L3W3R9-F1
#
_entry.id   AF-A0A7L3W3R9-F1
#
_cell.length_a   1.000
_cell.length_b   1.000
_cell.length_c   1.000
_cell.angle_alpha   90.00
_cell.angle_beta   90.00
_cell.angle_gamma   90.00
#
_symmetry.space_group_name_H-M   'P 1'
#
loop_
_entity.id
_entity.type
_entity.pdbx_description
1 polymer ?
#
loop_
_entity_poly.entity_id
_entity_poly.type
_entity_poly.pdbx_seq_one_letter_code
_entity_poly.pdbx_strand_id
1 'polypeptide(L)'
;SPRLVLHFERGGFLVFYNCRMQWCSSPRAGPASDILSAEFHRGQALDALHTPDPICYTLLDQRYFSGLGNIIKNEILYLARIHPLTRGSLLAVSDLEHLLDCAVQFSSDWLHSKLQGKRLHPQIYQKEQCPLGHAVMKGTLGPSGGFKRLTWWCPECQPEVLSGDGDLSAGT
;
A
#
# COMPACT_ATOMS: atom_id res chain seq x y z
N SER A 1 -1.42 28.93 -7.36
CA SER A 1 -1.12 29.81 -6.20
C SER A 1 -0.85 28.96 -4.96
N PRO A 2 -0.08 29.46 -3.98
CA PRO A 2 0.10 28.77 -2.70
C PRO A 2 -1.24 28.59 -1.97
N ARG A 3 -1.39 27.50 -1.22
CA ARG A 3 -2.59 27.21 -0.42
C ARG A 3 -2.53 27.86 0.97
N LEU A 4 -1.33 27.94 1.55
CA LEU A 4 -1.05 28.60 2.82
C LEU A 4 0.38 29.12 2.81
N VAL A 5 0.57 30.31 3.41
CA VAL A 5 1.89 30.87 3.72
C VAL A 5 1.90 31.20 5.21
N LEU A 6 2.89 30.67 5.94
CA LEU A 6 3.12 30.98 7.35
C LEU A 6 4.38 31.83 7.46
N HIS A 7 4.27 33.01 8.03
CA HIS A 7 5.42 33.88 8.32
C HIS A 7 5.78 33.76 9.80
N PHE A 8 7.07 33.67 10.11
CA PHE A 8 7.59 33.54 11.46
C PHE A 8 8.31 34.82 11.89
N GLU A 9 8.26 35.13 13.19
CA GLU A 9 8.80 36.38 13.76
C GLU A 9 10.29 36.62 13.42
N ARG A 10 11.06 35.54 13.25
CA ARG A 10 12.48 35.61 12.86
C ARG A 10 12.73 35.79 11.35
N GLY A 11 11.70 36.16 10.59
CA GLY A 11 11.80 36.47 9.15
C GLY A 11 11.75 35.25 8.21
N GLY A 12 11.60 34.03 8.74
CA GLY A 12 11.38 32.82 7.93
C GLY A 12 9.93 32.67 7.48
N PHE A 13 9.70 31.84 6.45
CA PHE A 13 8.34 31.48 6.04
C PHE A 13 8.25 30.03 5.56
N LEU A 14 7.07 29.42 5.70
CA LEU A 14 6.72 28.13 5.13
C LEU A 14 5.60 28.31 4.11
N VAL A 15 5.72 27.66 2.95
CA VAL A 15 4.71 27.70 1.89
C VAL A 15 4.23 26.30 1.58
N PHE A 16 2.92 26.14 1.53
CA PHE A 16 2.28 24.88 1.19
C PHE A 16 1.60 24.99 -0.17
N TYR A 17 1.97 24.09 -1.08
CA TYR A 17 1.40 23.98 -2.42
C TYR A 17 0.59 22.70 -2.56
N ASN A 18 -0.41 22.70 -3.46
CA ASN A 18 -1.14 21.49 -3.89
C ASN A 18 -1.64 20.54 -2.78
N CYS A 19 -2.05 21.09 -1.63
CA CYS A 19 -2.56 20.32 -0.50
C CYS A 19 -4.01 20.71 -0.16
N ARG A 20 -4.67 19.81 0.57
CA ARG A 20 -5.91 20.11 1.30
C ARG A 20 -5.56 20.25 2.77
N MET A 21 -6.14 21.24 3.43
CA MET A 21 -5.89 21.55 4.83
C MET A 21 -7.18 21.49 5.62
N GLN A 22 -7.09 20.98 6.84
CA GLN A 22 -8.22 20.89 7.75
C GLN A 22 -7.70 21.12 9.17
N TRP A 23 -8.47 21.87 9.98
CA TRP A 23 -8.22 22.00 11.40
C TRP A 23 -8.43 20.66 12.12
N CYS A 24 -7.51 20.29 13.00
CA CYS A 24 -7.63 19.12 13.85
C CYS A 24 -7.12 19.43 15.26
N SER A 25 -7.71 18.80 16.27
CA SER A 25 -7.29 18.91 17.67
C SER A 25 -6.11 18.01 18.01
N SER A 26 -5.91 16.94 17.24
CA SER A 26 -4.80 15.99 17.39
C SER A 26 -4.45 15.33 16.05
N PRO A 27 -3.22 14.79 15.88
CA PRO A 27 -2.87 13.96 14.74
C PRO A 27 -3.83 12.77 14.60
N ARG A 28 -4.14 12.39 13.35
CA ARG A 28 -5.07 11.28 13.04
C ARG A 28 -4.41 9.90 13.10
N ALA A 29 -3.10 9.82 12.91
CA ALA A 29 -2.32 8.60 12.97
C ALA A 29 -1.33 8.70 14.12
N GLY A 30 -1.12 7.58 14.82
CA GLY A 30 -0.15 7.46 15.89
C GLY A 30 1.09 6.69 15.45
N PRO A 31 2.18 6.68 16.24
CA PRO A 31 3.41 5.96 15.92
C PRO A 31 3.21 4.46 15.67
N ALA A 32 2.17 3.86 16.27
CA ALA A 32 1.83 2.45 16.11
C ALA A 32 1.35 2.07 14.70
N SER A 33 0.81 3.02 13.92
CA SER A 33 0.33 2.76 12.55
C SER A 33 1.24 3.32 11.46
N ASP A 34 2.29 4.06 11.81
CA ASP A 34 3.26 4.59 10.85
C ASP A 34 4.26 3.50 10.45
N ILE A 35 4.28 3.14 9.16
CA ILE A 35 5.14 2.07 8.64
C ILE A 35 6.65 2.34 8.80
N LEU A 36 7.05 3.59 9.00
CA LEU A 36 8.45 4.00 9.20
C LEU A 36 8.80 4.26 10.68
N SER A 37 7.83 4.16 11.57
CA SER A 37 8.05 4.36 13.00
C SER A 37 8.68 3.12 13.63
N ALA A 38 9.61 3.33 14.56
CA ALA A 38 10.16 2.24 15.40
C ALA A 38 9.09 1.60 16.31
N GLU A 39 7.99 2.32 16.56
CA GLU A 39 6.85 1.86 17.35
C GLU A 39 5.77 1.17 16.50
N PHE A 40 6.01 0.94 15.20
CA PHE A 40 5.04 0.31 14.31
C PHE A 40 4.58 -1.05 14.87
N HIS A 41 3.27 -1.16 15.13
CA HIS A 41 2.71 -2.30 15.84
C HIS A 41 2.39 -3.45 14.88
N ARG A 42 3.42 -4.23 14.53
CA ARG A 42 3.33 -5.34 13.57
C ARG A 42 2.19 -6.33 13.84
N GLY A 43 1.92 -6.68 15.10
CA GLY A 43 0.82 -7.58 15.44
C GLY A 43 -0.56 -7.05 15.03
N GLN A 44 -0.79 -5.74 15.19
CA GLN A 44 -2.05 -5.10 14.83
C GLN A 44 -2.19 -5.01 13.32
N ALA A 45 -1.08 -4.77 12.62
CA ALA A 45 -1.02 -4.80 11.17
C ALA A 45 -1.31 -6.21 10.63
N LEU A 46 -0.75 -7.26 11.23
CA LEU A 46 -1.04 -8.65 10.87
C LEU A 46 -2.51 -9.00 11.09
N ASP A 47 -3.07 -8.67 12.26
CA ASP A 47 -4.48 -8.90 12.55
C ASP A 47 -5.39 -8.19 11.54
N ALA A 48 -5.05 -6.96 11.15
CA ALA A 48 -5.78 -6.21 10.14
C ALA A 48 -5.67 -6.82 8.74
N LEU A 49 -4.52 -7.40 8.40
CA LEU A 49 -4.32 -8.10 7.12
C LEU A 49 -5.03 -9.45 7.10
N HIS A 50 -5.15 -10.14 8.22
CA HIS A 50 -5.74 -11.48 8.29
C HIS A 50 -7.29 -11.45 8.37
N THR A 51 -7.92 -10.70 7.48
CA THR A 51 -9.38 -10.53 7.36
C THR A 51 -9.86 -11.00 5.98
N PRO A 52 -11.18 -11.25 5.78
CA PRO A 52 -11.72 -11.63 4.48
C PRO A 52 -11.72 -10.48 3.44
N ASP A 53 -11.16 -9.32 3.78
CA ASP A 53 -11.01 -8.21 2.84
C ASP A 53 -9.85 -8.45 1.87
N PRO A 54 -9.97 -7.99 0.62
CA PRO A 54 -8.84 -7.95 -0.31
C PRO A 54 -7.62 -7.22 0.28
N ILE A 55 -6.45 -7.84 0.19
CA ILE A 55 -5.23 -7.35 0.82
C ILE A 55 -4.89 -5.90 0.42
N CYS A 56 -5.16 -5.53 -0.84
CA CYS A 56 -4.87 -4.19 -1.34
C CYS A 56 -5.78 -3.10 -0.75
N TYR A 57 -6.91 -3.46 -0.14
CA TYR A 57 -7.81 -2.52 0.54
C TYR A 57 -7.27 -2.23 1.93
N THR A 58 -6.92 -3.27 2.68
CA THR A 58 -6.34 -3.16 4.02
C THR A 58 -5.03 -2.36 3.99
N LEU A 59 -4.15 -2.61 3.02
CA LEU A 59 -2.86 -1.89 2.88
C LEU A 59 -3.01 -0.38 2.67
N LEU A 60 -4.18 0.12 2.27
CA LEU A 60 -4.46 1.55 2.11
C LEU A 60 -5.20 2.16 3.30
N ASP A 61 -5.55 1.35 4.29
CA ASP A 61 -6.20 1.81 5.50
C ASP A 61 -5.19 2.47 6.45
N GLN A 62 -5.26 3.80 6.50
CA GLN A 62 -4.34 4.61 7.30
C GLN A 62 -4.49 4.42 8.82
N ARG A 63 -5.53 3.70 9.28
CA ARG A 63 -5.65 3.29 10.68
C ARG A 63 -4.57 2.29 11.08
N TYR A 64 -4.13 1.45 10.14
CA TYR A 64 -3.15 0.39 10.37
C TYR A 64 -1.84 0.63 9.61
N PHE A 65 -1.91 1.29 8.45
CA PHE A 65 -0.79 1.46 7.52
C PHE A 65 -0.62 2.92 7.10
N SER A 66 -0.45 3.81 8.07
CA SER A 66 -0.14 5.21 7.82
C SER A 66 1.16 5.34 7.03
N GLY A 67 1.12 6.15 5.96
CA GLY A 67 2.25 6.34 5.05
C GLY A 67 2.23 5.42 3.82
N LEU A 68 1.49 4.30 3.85
CA LEU A 68 1.31 3.47 2.66
C LEU A 68 0.40 4.17 1.64
N GLY A 69 0.98 4.44 0.47
CA GLY A 69 0.30 5.02 -0.69
C GLY A 69 0.14 4.03 -1.82
N ASN A 70 -0.53 4.46 -2.90
CA ASN A 70 -0.83 3.58 -4.04
C ASN A 70 0.43 3.00 -4.70
N ILE A 71 1.52 3.77 -4.81
CA ILE A 71 2.77 3.28 -5.42
C ILE A 71 3.34 2.14 -4.56
N ILE A 72 3.56 2.37 -3.26
CA ILE A 72 4.11 1.36 -2.34
C ILE A 72 3.24 0.11 -2.39
N LYS A 73 1.92 0.25 -2.24
CA LYS A 73 0.97 -0.87 -2.31
C LYS A 73 1.18 -1.76 -3.54
N ASN A 74 1.33 -1.19 -4.73
CA ASN A 74 1.53 -1.99 -5.94
C ASN A 74 2.89 -2.71 -5.90
N GLU A 75 3.96 -2.00 -5.53
CA GLU A 75 5.32 -2.53 -5.52
C GLU A 75 5.49 -3.66 -4.48
N ILE A 76 4.98 -3.48 -3.26
CA ILE A 76 5.15 -4.48 -2.19
C ILE A 76 4.34 -5.75 -2.46
N LEU A 77 3.16 -5.62 -3.10
CA LEU A 77 2.37 -6.78 -3.52
C LEU A 77 3.08 -7.57 -4.63
N TYR A 78 3.77 -6.87 -5.54
CA TYR A 78 4.58 -7.53 -6.56
C TYR A 78 5.80 -8.23 -5.93
N LEU A 79 6.51 -7.56 -5.02
CA LEU A 79 7.66 -8.13 -4.31
C LEU A 79 7.27 -9.38 -3.52
N ALA A 80 6.15 -9.31 -2.79
CA ALA A 80 5.62 -10.42 -1.99
C ALA A 80 4.86 -11.47 -2.84
N ARG A 81 4.72 -11.29 -4.15
CA ARG A 81 4.03 -12.22 -5.07
C ARG A 81 2.55 -12.47 -4.73
N ILE A 82 1.89 -11.49 -4.14
CA ILE A 82 0.48 -11.59 -3.70
C ILE A 82 -0.42 -10.83 -4.68
N HIS A 83 -1.50 -11.47 -5.15
CA HIS A 83 -2.50 -10.80 -5.98
C HIS A 83 -3.26 -9.73 -5.17
N PRO A 84 -3.52 -8.53 -5.72
CA PRO A 84 -4.16 -7.44 -4.97
C PRO A 84 -5.56 -7.77 -4.46
N LEU A 85 -6.28 -8.69 -5.12
CA LEU A 85 -7.63 -9.10 -4.72
C LEU A 85 -7.69 -10.33 -3.83
N THR A 86 -6.56 -11.00 -3.59
CA THR A 86 -6.54 -12.12 -2.65
C THR A 86 -6.97 -11.64 -1.27
N ARG A 87 -7.93 -12.35 -0.68
CA ARG A 87 -8.41 -12.10 0.69
C ARG A 87 -7.30 -12.45 1.66
N GLY A 88 -7.04 -11.56 2.62
CA GLY A 88 -5.95 -11.80 3.55
C GLY A 88 -6.14 -13.03 4.44
N SER A 89 -7.39 -13.42 4.73
CA SER A 89 -7.73 -14.66 5.43
C SER A 89 -7.40 -15.95 4.66
N LEU A 90 -7.03 -15.87 3.38
CA LEU A 90 -6.61 -17.01 2.56
C LEU A 90 -5.09 -17.15 2.45
N LEU A 91 -4.33 -16.17 2.95
CA LEU A 91 -2.88 -16.17 2.90
C LEU A 91 -2.31 -16.85 4.14
N ALA A 92 -1.17 -17.52 4.00
CA ALA A 92 -0.45 -18.02 5.16
C ALA A 92 0.07 -16.83 5.99
N VAL A 93 0.14 -16.99 7.31
CA VAL A 93 0.68 -15.94 8.20
C VAL A 93 2.10 -15.55 7.78
N SER A 94 2.92 -16.50 7.33
CA SER A 94 4.27 -16.24 6.80
C SER A 94 4.28 -15.33 5.57
N ASP A 95 3.28 -15.43 4.69
CA ASP A 95 3.18 -14.57 3.50
C ASP A 95 2.80 -13.14 3.91
N LEU A 96 1.94 -13.00 4.92
CA LEU A 96 1.58 -11.70 5.49
C LEU A 96 2.75 -11.05 6.22
N GLU A 97 3.53 -11.82 6.97
CA GLU A 97 4.77 -11.36 7.60
C GLU A 97 5.79 -10.88 6.55
N HIS A 98 5.96 -11.66 5.48
CA HIS A 98 6.83 -11.29 4.37
C HIS A 98 6.35 -10.01 3.67
N LEU A 99 5.03 -9.86 3.45
CA LEU A 99 4.46 -8.64 2.90
C LEU A 99 4.75 -7.41 3.79
N LEU A 100 4.66 -7.56 5.12
CA LEU A 100 5.02 -6.48 6.04
C LEU A 100 6.51 -6.13 5.98
N ASP A 101 7.39 -7.13 5.82
CA ASP A 101 8.82 -6.87 5.63
C ASP A 101 9.08 -6.11 4.34
N CYS A 102 8.43 -6.51 3.23
CA CYS A 102 8.47 -5.74 1.99
C CYS A 102 7.97 -4.30 2.18
N ALA A 103 6.90 -4.10 2.96
CA ALA A 103 6.32 -2.79 3.23
C ALA A 103 7.28 -1.86 3.97
N VAL A 104 7.88 -2.34 5.06
CA VAL A 104 8.85 -1.57 5.87
C VAL A 104 10.11 -1.28 5.06
N GLN A 105 10.69 -2.32 4.43
CA GLN A 105 11.93 -2.19 3.67
C GLN A 105 11.78 -1.23 2.48
N PHE A 106 10.76 -1.44 1.65
CA PHE A 106 10.53 -0.59 0.47
C PHE A 106 10.26 0.87 0.87
N SER A 107 9.46 1.10 1.92
CA SER A 107 9.15 2.45 2.39
C SER A 107 10.40 3.17 2.91
N SER A 108 11.24 2.46 3.67
CA SER A 108 12.50 2.98 4.22
C SER A 108 13.49 3.34 3.09
N ASP A 109 13.71 2.41 2.16
CA ASP A 109 14.60 2.63 1.00
C ASP A 109 14.11 3.78 0.11
N TRP A 110 12.79 3.89 -0.06
CA TRP A 110 12.21 4.97 -0.83
C TRP A 110 12.40 6.31 -0.13
N LEU A 111 12.17 6.39 1.18
CA LEU A 111 12.42 7.61 1.97
C LEU A 111 13.88 8.04 1.86
N HIS A 112 14.82 7.12 2.09
CA HIS A 112 16.26 7.41 1.98
C HIS A 112 16.63 7.91 0.58
N SER A 113 16.13 7.24 -0.46
CA SER A 113 16.35 7.67 -1.85
C SER A 113 15.81 9.08 -2.11
N LYS A 114 14.62 9.38 -1.59
CA LYS A 114 14.00 10.70 -1.71
C LYS A 114 14.79 11.79 -1.00
N LEU A 115 15.28 11.52 0.21
CA LEU A 115 16.12 12.45 0.97
C LEU A 115 17.45 12.74 0.25
N GLN A 116 17.96 11.77 -0.52
CA GLN A 116 19.12 11.94 -1.39
C GLN A 116 18.79 12.60 -2.75
N GLY A 117 17.55 13.03 -2.98
CA GLY A 117 17.11 13.63 -4.24
C GLY A 117 16.98 12.64 -5.40
N LYS A 118 17.05 11.33 -5.15
CA LYS A 118 16.91 10.29 -6.17
C LYS A 118 15.45 10.06 -6.54
N ARG A 119 15.21 9.68 -7.79
CA ARG A 119 13.90 9.28 -8.28
C ARG A 119 13.64 7.81 -7.94
N LEU A 120 12.38 7.51 -7.65
CA LEU A 120 11.94 6.11 -7.57
C LEU A 120 11.78 5.57 -8.99
N HIS A 121 12.24 4.34 -9.18
CA HIS A 121 12.02 3.56 -10.39
C HIS A 121 11.14 2.37 -10.04
N PRO A 122 9.80 2.49 -10.15
CA PRO A 122 8.89 1.40 -9.84
C PRO A 122 9.07 0.22 -10.80
N GLN A 123 8.90 -1.00 -10.29
CA GLN A 123 8.97 -2.25 -11.03
C GLN A 123 7.64 -2.64 -11.67
N ILE A 124 6.51 -2.29 -11.05
CA ILE A 124 5.16 -2.67 -11.52
C ILE A 124 4.25 -1.46 -11.74
N TYR A 125 4.38 -0.40 -10.93
CA TYR A 125 3.50 0.75 -11.02
C TYR A 125 3.66 1.48 -12.36
N GLN A 126 2.54 1.64 -13.09
CA GLN A 126 2.52 2.25 -14.43
C GLN A 126 3.45 1.55 -15.44
N LYS A 127 3.64 0.24 -15.31
CA LYS A 127 4.38 -0.59 -16.27
C LYS A 127 3.44 -1.42 -17.13
N GLU A 128 3.90 -1.76 -18.32
CA GLU A 128 3.23 -2.68 -19.25
C GLU A 128 3.76 -4.11 -19.12
N GLN A 129 5.03 -4.25 -18.71
CA GLN A 129 5.68 -5.53 -18.43
C GLN A 129 6.35 -5.49 -17.06
N CYS A 130 6.32 -6.61 -16.34
CA CYS A 130 7.05 -6.77 -15.09
C CYS A 130 8.55 -7.03 -15.38
N PRO A 131 9.44 -6.99 -14.37
CA PRO A 131 10.86 -7.32 -14.52
C PRO A 131 11.19 -8.66 -15.19
N LEU A 132 10.27 -9.63 -15.18
CA LEU A 132 10.44 -10.93 -15.85
C LEU A 132 9.92 -10.95 -17.29
N GLY A 133 9.39 -9.84 -17.81
CA GLY A 133 8.85 -9.72 -19.17
C GLY A 133 7.37 -10.10 -19.32
N HIS A 134 6.71 -10.61 -18.28
CA HIS A 134 5.28 -10.90 -18.32
C HIS A 134 4.44 -9.61 -18.42
N ALA A 135 3.28 -9.71 -19.06
CA ALA A 135 2.33 -8.61 -19.17
C ALA A 135 1.81 -8.16 -17.79
N VAL A 136 1.62 -6.85 -17.64
CA VAL A 136 1.05 -6.22 -16.44
C VAL A 136 -0.40 -5.85 -16.71
N MET A 137 -1.28 -6.31 -15.83
CA MET A 137 -2.69 -5.94 -15.82
C MET A 137 -2.90 -4.70 -14.95
N LYS A 138 -3.97 -3.96 -15.24
CA LYS A 138 -4.40 -2.82 -14.42
C LYS A 138 -5.91 -2.78 -14.24
N GLY A 139 -6.35 -2.30 -13.08
CA GLY A 139 -7.76 -2.25 -12.71
C GLY A 139 -8.04 -1.24 -11.61
N THR A 140 -9.27 -0.73 -11.56
CA THR A 140 -9.71 0.24 -10.55
C THR A 140 -10.28 -0.50 -9.35
N LEU A 141 -9.47 -0.63 -8.30
CA LEU A 141 -9.78 -1.45 -7.12
C LEU A 141 -9.95 -0.57 -5.87
N GLY A 142 -10.86 -0.97 -4.98
CA GLY A 142 -11.09 -0.31 -3.70
C GLY A 142 -12.36 -0.83 -3.02
N PRO A 143 -12.53 -0.55 -1.72
CA PRO A 143 -13.69 -1.02 -0.97
C PRO A 143 -15.00 -0.42 -1.51
N SER A 144 -16.11 -1.14 -1.33
CA SER A 144 -17.45 -0.66 -1.68
C SER A 144 -17.78 0.64 -0.95
N GLY A 145 -18.25 1.65 -1.69
CA GLY A 145 -18.51 2.99 -1.13
C GLY A 145 -17.26 3.80 -0.78
N GLY A 146 -16.06 3.23 -0.94
CA GLY A 146 -14.78 3.91 -0.71
C GLY A 146 -14.12 4.43 -1.98
N PHE A 147 -12.98 5.11 -1.80
CA PHE A 147 -12.19 5.64 -2.90
C PHE A 147 -11.43 4.51 -3.61
N LYS A 148 -11.70 4.34 -4.91
CA LYS A 148 -11.02 3.36 -5.75
C LYS A 148 -9.76 3.93 -6.37
N ARG A 149 -8.73 3.09 -6.53
CA ARG A 149 -7.43 3.47 -7.10
C ARG A 149 -7.04 2.52 -8.22
N LEU A 150 -6.43 3.07 -9.27
CA LEU A 150 -5.81 2.27 -10.31
C LEU A 150 -4.68 1.44 -9.68
N THR A 151 -4.71 0.13 -9.92
CA THR A 151 -3.82 -0.87 -9.35
C THR A 151 -3.19 -1.64 -10.51
N TRP A 152 -1.91 -1.98 -10.40
CA TRP A 152 -1.13 -2.73 -11.38
C TRP A 152 -0.62 -4.01 -10.73
N TRP A 153 -0.71 -5.12 -11.45
CA TRP A 153 -0.19 -6.40 -11.00
C TRP A 153 0.20 -7.26 -12.21
N CYS A 154 1.07 -8.25 -11.99
CA CYS A 154 1.41 -9.25 -12.98
C CYS A 154 0.69 -10.56 -12.64
N PRO A 155 -0.28 -11.03 -13.45
CA PRO A 155 -1.07 -12.23 -13.13
C PRO A 155 -0.20 -13.50 -13.03
N GLU A 156 0.88 -13.59 -13.82
CA GLU A 156 1.82 -14.72 -13.76
C GLU A 156 2.66 -14.72 -12.48
N CYS A 157 3.05 -13.55 -12.00
CA CYS A 157 3.87 -13.42 -10.79
C CYS A 157 3.04 -13.41 -9.50
N GLN A 158 1.76 -13.08 -9.61
CA GLN A 158 0.85 -12.82 -8.50
C GLN A 158 -0.46 -13.58 -8.76
N PRO A 159 -0.46 -14.92 -8.72
CA PRO A 159 -1.67 -15.70 -8.94
C PRO A 159 -2.70 -15.41 -7.82
N GLU A 160 -3.97 -15.33 -8.19
CA GLU A 160 -5.04 -15.10 -7.22
C GLU A 160 -5.37 -16.38 -6.46
N VAL A 161 -5.24 -16.33 -5.14
CA VAL A 161 -5.74 -17.40 -4.26
C VAL A 161 -7.25 -17.23 -4.09
N LEU A 162 -8.01 -18.18 -4.62
CA LEU A 162 -9.46 -18.27 -4.47
C LEU A 162 -9.79 -19.27 -3.36
N SER A 163 -10.76 -18.95 -2.51
CA SER A 163 -11.34 -19.93 -1.59
C SER A 163 -11.92 -21.06 -2.43
N GLY A 164 -11.43 -22.29 -2.23
CA GLY A 164 -11.97 -23.47 -2.92
C GLY A 164 -13.41 -23.68 -2.46
N ASP A 165 -14.37 -23.22 -3.25
CA ASP A 165 -15.74 -23.74 -3.17
C ASP A 165 -15.72 -25.13 -3.78
N GLY A 166 -16.29 -26.09 -3.04
CA GLY A 166 -16.30 -27.50 -3.35
C GLY A 166 -16.72 -27.79 -4.78
N ASP A 167 -15.94 -28.66 -5.40
CA ASP A 167 -16.31 -29.49 -6.53
C ASP A 167 -17.70 -30.12 -6.25
N LEU A 168 -18.71 -29.77 -7.05
CA LEU A 168 -20.00 -30.47 -7.12
C LEU A 168 -20.69 -30.19 -8.47
N SER A 169 -20.42 -31.11 -9.41
CA SER A 169 -21.26 -31.55 -10.54
C SER A 169 -21.39 -30.60 -11.75
N ALA A 170 -21.44 -31.07 -13.01
CA ALA A 170 -21.79 -32.40 -13.48
C ALA A 170 -21.08 -32.73 -14.81
N GLY A 171 -20.47 -33.91 -14.86
CA GLY A 171 -20.38 -34.69 -16.09
C GLY A 171 -21.65 -35.52 -16.22
N THR A 172 -22.34 -35.33 -17.34
CA THR A 172 -23.00 -36.34 -18.19
C THR A 172 -23.19 -35.71 -19.55
#